data_AF-A0A7V8BKI6-F1
#
_entry.id   AF-A0A7V8BKI6-F1
#
_cell.length_a   1.000
_cell.length_b   1.000
_cell.length_c   1.000
_cell.angle_alpha   90.00
_cell.angle_beta   90.00
_cell.angle_gamma   90.00
#
_symmetry.space_group_name_H-M   'P 1'
#
loop_
_entity.id
_entity.type
_entity.pdbx_description
1 polymer ?
#
loop_
_entity_poly.entity_id
_entity_poly.type
_entity_poly.pdbx_seq_one_letter_code
_entity_poly.pdbx_strand_id
1 'polypeptide(L)' 'MDMKTSPLSSLQDASLLRTNALIDGHWSSGSRRFAVHDPATGHKLADVANLGADEA' A
#
# COMPACT_ATOMS: atom_id res chain seq x y z
N MET A 1 -6.48 -25.79 5.33
CA MET A 1 -5.65 -24.67 5.82
C MET A 1 -5.70 -23.60 4.75
N ASP A 2 -6.75 -22.80 4.78
CA ASP A 2 -7.09 -21.79 3.79
C ASP A 2 -6.13 -20.61 3.97
N MET A 3 -4.95 -20.76 3.38
CA MET A 3 -4.01 -19.65 3.23
C MET A 3 -4.75 -18.59 2.43
N LYS A 4 -5.25 -17.54 3.09
CA LYS A 4 -5.79 -16.35 2.42
C LYS A 4 -4.64 -15.67 1.70
N THR A 5 -4.24 -16.25 0.57
CA THR A 5 -3.27 -15.73 -0.38
C THR A 5 -3.83 -14.39 -0.83
N SER A 6 -3.39 -13.29 -0.22
CA SER A 6 -3.75 -11.95 -0.66
C SER A 6 -3.50 -11.87 -2.16
N PRO A 7 -4.39 -11.28 -2.97
CA PRO A 7 -4.16 -11.20 -4.42
C PRO A 7 -2.83 -10.52 -4.79
N LEU A 8 -2.23 -9.76 -3.86
CA LEU A 8 -0.90 -9.17 -4.01
C LEU A 8 0.26 -10.17 -3.87
N SER A 9 0.02 -11.36 -3.29
CA SER A 9 1.07 -12.37 -3.10
C SER A 9 1.43 -13.13 -4.38
N SER A 10 0.65 -12.98 -5.46
CA SER A 10 0.98 -13.50 -6.80
C SER A 10 1.73 -12.50 -7.69
N LEU A 11 2.17 -11.35 -7.16
CA LEU A 11 3.02 -10.42 -7.90
C LEU A 11 4.34 -11.11 -8.27
N GLN A 12 4.68 -11.09 -9.56
CA GLN A 12 5.97 -11.62 -10.05
C GLN A 12 7.16 -10.80 -9.50
N ASP A 13 6.95 -9.50 -9.30
CA ASP A 13 7.90 -8.61 -8.64
C ASP A 13 7.21 -7.91 -7.47
N ALA A 14 7.55 -8.33 -6.25
CA ALA A 14 7.02 -7.75 -5.02
C ALA A 14 7.48 -6.30 -4.80
N SER A 15 8.55 -5.85 -5.45
CA SER A 15 9.07 -4.49 -5.31
C SER A 15 8.19 -3.43 -5.99
N LEU A 16 7.26 -3.85 -6.85
CA LEU A 16 6.24 -2.98 -7.44
C LEU A 16 5.19 -2.54 -6.42
N LEU A 17 5.00 -3.32 -5.34
CA LEU A 17 4.10 -2.94 -4.26
C LEU A 17 4.78 -1.87 -3.39
N ARG A 18 4.41 -0.61 -3.63
CA ARG A 18 4.90 0.54 -2.87
C ARG A 18 3.76 1.11 -2.03
N THR A 19 4.05 1.34 -0.75
CA THR A 19 3.07 1.88 0.22
C THR A 19 3.43 3.27 0.71
N ASN A 20 4.58 3.78 0.28
CA ASN A 20 5.02 5.15 0.52
C ASN A 20 4.57 6.04 -0.64
N ALA A 21 4.58 7.35 -0.47
CA ALA A 21 4.36 8.29 -1.56
C ALA A 21 5.69 8.61 -2.24
N LEU A 22 5.70 8.79 -3.57
CA LEU A 22 6.88 9.18 -4.32
C LEU A 22 6.80 10.67 -4.63
N ILE A 23 7.66 11.48 -4.00
CA ILE A 23 7.73 12.94 -4.12
C ILE A 23 9.16 13.32 -4.50
N ASP A 24 9.35 14.12 -5.56
CA ASP A 24 10.66 14.51 -6.09
C ASP A 24 11.63 13.33 -6.32
N GLY A 25 11.11 12.16 -6.66
CA GLY A 25 11.91 10.94 -6.87
C GLY A 25 12.31 10.21 -5.58
N HIS A 26 11.84 10.67 -4.41
CA HIS A 26 12.09 10.06 -3.11
C HIS A 26 10.83 9.45 -2.51
N TRP A 27 10.98 8.31 -1.82
CA TRP A 27 9.86 7.65 -1.14
C TRP A 27 9.67 8.21 0.27
N SER A 28 8.54 8.88 0.49
CA SER A 28 8.13 9.48 1.76
C SER A 28 7.07 8.60 2.46
N SER A 29 7.31 8.22 3.72
CA SER A 29 6.40 7.34 4.48
C SER A 29 5.17 8.05 5.03
N GLY A 30 5.26 9.36 5.27
CA GLY A 30 4.28 10.13 6.01
C GLY A 30 4.11 9.67 7.45
N SER A 31 3.40 10.48 8.25
CA SER A 31 3.01 10.14 9.62
C SER A 31 1.67 9.40 9.67
N ARG A 32 0.82 9.59 8.65
CA ARG A 32 -0.54 9.02 8.55
C ARG A 32 -0.58 7.99 7.44
N ARG A 33 -1.44 6.98 7.58
CA ARG A 33 -1.72 5.98 6.55
C ARG A 33 -3.22 5.72 6.42
N PHE A 34 -3.64 5.25 5.27
CA PHE A 34 -5.00 4.79 5.03
C PHE A 34 -5.01 3.35 4.51
N ALA A 35 -6.00 2.58 4.94
CA ALA A 35 -6.15 1.18 4.54
C ALA A 35 -6.82 1.07 3.17
N VAL A 36 -6.15 0.41 2.23
CA VAL A 36 -6.70 0.01 0.93
C VAL A 36 -7.34 -1.37 1.09
N HIS A 37 -8.59 -1.50 0.66
CA HIS A 37 -9.35 -2.74 0.73
C HIS A 37 -9.61 -3.29 -0.66
N ASP A 38 -9.63 -4.62 -0.76
CA ASP A 38 -10.07 -5.35 -1.95
C ASP A 38 -11.59 -5.14 -2.14
N PRO A 39 -12.06 -4.58 -3.26
CA PRO A 39 -13.48 -4.35 -3.49
C PRO A 39 -14.29 -5.65 -3.62
N ALA A 40 -13.68 -6.78 -3.97
CA ALA A 40 -14.38 -8.05 -4.14
C ALA A 40 -14.60 -8.78 -2.82
N THR A 41 -13.66 -8.66 -1.88
CA THR A 41 -13.67 -9.44 -0.63
C THR A 41 -13.79 -8.58 0.64
N GLY A 42 -13.57 -7.27 0.52
CA GLY A 42 -13.49 -6.35 1.65
C GLY A 42 -12.22 -6.51 2.50
N HIS A 43 -11.30 -7.42 2.14
CA HIS A 43 -10.09 -7.63 2.91
C HIS A 43 -9.09 -6.49 2.73
N LYS A 44 -8.39 -6.11 3.81
CA LYS A 44 -7.33 -5.11 3.74
C LYS A 44 -6.15 -5.64 2.93
N LEU A 45 -5.73 -4.87 1.93
CA LEU A 45 -4.61 -5.16 1.04
C LEU A 45 -3.30 -4.53 1.54
N ALA A 46 -3.31 -3.23 1.85
CA ALA A 46 -2.14 -2.49 2.31
C ALA A 46 -2.53 -1.20 3.03
N ASP A 47 -1.63 -0.67 3.85
CA ASP A 47 -1.74 0.68 4.44
C ASP A 47 -0.83 1.64 3.66
N VAL A 48 -1.40 2.61 2.94
CA VAL A 48 -0.66 3.54 2.08
C VAL A 48 -0.46 4.89 2.79
N ALA A 49 0.69 5.53 2.58
CA ALA A 49 1.01 6.87 3.09
C ALA A 49 -0.09 7.89 2.72
N ASN A 50 -0.56 8.62 3.74
CA ASN A 50 -1.53 9.69 3.60
C ASN A 50 -0.85 11.01 3.94
N LEU A 51 -0.11 11.57 2.98
CA LEU A 51 0.64 12.80 3.19
C LEU A 51 -0.30 14.01 3.33
N GLY A 52 -0.04 14.84 4.33
CA GLY A 52 -0.63 16.17 4.43
C GLY A 52 0.09 17.19 3.54
N ALA A 53 -0.45 18.41 3.48
CA ALA A 53 0.15 19.51 2.71
C ALA A 53 1.58 19.89 3.15
N ASP A 54 1.95 19.61 4.40
CA ASP A 54 3.28 19.86 4.97
C ASP A 54 4.31 18.75 4.63
N GLU A 55 3.84 17.60 4.15
CA GLU A 55 4.68 16.42 3.86
C GLU A 55 4.93 16.22 2.35
N ALA A 56 4.47 17.17 1.51
CA ALA A 56 4.44 17.11 0.04
C ALA A 56 5.51 17.97 -0.64
#